data_AF-A0A6F8TDE2-F1
#
_entry.id   AF-A0A6F8TDE2-F1
#
_cell.length_a   1.000
_cell.length_b   1.000
_cell.length_c   1.000
_cell.angle_alpha   90.00
_cell.angle_beta   90.00
_cell.angle_gamma   90.00
#
_symmetry.space_group_name_H-M   'P 1'
#
loop_
_entity.id
_entity.type
_entity.pdbx_description
1 polymer ?
#
loop_
_entity_poly.entity_id
_entity_poly.type
_entity_poly.pdbx_seq_one_letter_code
_entity_poly.pdbx_strand_id
1 'polypeptide(L)'
;MLIAFSGTAFVPYFLGHQLATIPLTLGVVAAGLSDIDDRFSVRIMNLIYTYIGFFITAASVQLLFPYPMLFALGLIASCIGWILLGSLGRRYATISYGCLVVSVYTMLGVHLFDQWYIQPALLVAGAAWYGLIATISFLLFPVRQLQDKLAASYASLGDFLFAKSNLFDVDMTPASYQQSMIDLSLENGKLITIFNDLKTALLTRLKGDRGQKGTRRSLHYYFVAQDIHERADSAHIDYQKLAKIFQHSDILFRFQRILAIQGKACQELNECILQRKPYIHNKRFKQSFENLRLSLVKLRDDQQYDLLWVNALFALYRNLKSIDSQLLNLETEQHIQSDKVKQAENQLKDDDLKGWNDIVVRIKQNLTPESVLFRHAIRVSIVLLLDMYLFK
;
A
#
# COMPACT_ATOMS: atom_id res chain seq x y z
N MET A 1 -8.99 -16.88 -1.43
CA MET A 1 -9.11 -17.31 -2.84
C MET A 1 -9.34 -18.81 -3.00
N LEU A 2 -8.47 -19.70 -2.52
CA LEU A 2 -8.67 -21.17 -2.64
C LEU A 2 -10.03 -21.66 -2.12
N ILE A 3 -10.46 -21.20 -0.94
CA ILE A 3 -11.77 -21.56 -0.36
C ILE A 3 -12.92 -21.08 -1.26
N ALA A 4 -12.83 -19.87 -1.81
CA ALA A 4 -13.87 -19.32 -2.68
C ALA A 4 -14.00 -20.13 -3.97
N PHE A 5 -12.88 -20.45 -4.64
CA PHE A 5 -12.87 -21.29 -5.85
C PHE A 5 -13.33 -22.73 -5.60
N SER A 6 -12.96 -23.30 -4.46
CA SER A 6 -13.44 -24.65 -4.10
C SER A 6 -14.96 -24.68 -3.95
N GLY A 7 -15.56 -23.65 -3.35
CA GLY A 7 -17.00 -23.55 -3.20
C GLY A 7 -17.72 -23.39 -4.55
N THR A 8 -17.21 -22.54 -5.44
CA THR A 8 -17.84 -22.31 -6.75
C THR A 8 -17.65 -23.45 -7.74
N ALA A 9 -16.66 -24.32 -7.56
CA ALA A 9 -16.49 -25.52 -8.36
C ALA A 9 -17.26 -26.72 -7.78
N PHE A 10 -17.24 -26.91 -6.46
CA PHE A 10 -17.82 -28.08 -5.80
C PHE A 10 -19.35 -28.07 -5.78
N VAL A 11 -19.96 -26.91 -5.48
CA VAL A 11 -21.43 -26.81 -5.34
C VAL A 11 -22.17 -27.08 -6.67
N PRO A 12 -21.79 -26.47 -7.82
CA PRO A 12 -22.45 -26.77 -9.09
C PRO A 12 -22.18 -28.20 -9.58
N TYR A 13 -21.00 -28.75 -9.29
CA TYR A 13 -20.69 -30.14 -9.59
C TYR A 13 -21.60 -31.11 -8.83
N PHE A 14 -21.80 -30.87 -7.53
CA PHE A 14 -22.67 -31.69 -6.69
C PHE A 14 -24.15 -31.60 -7.09
N LEU A 15 -24.59 -30.42 -7.56
CA LEU A 15 -25.96 -30.19 -8.04
C LEU A 15 -26.21 -30.65 -9.49
N GLY A 16 -25.21 -31.21 -10.18
CA GLY A 16 -25.32 -31.64 -11.58
C GLY A 16 -25.36 -30.50 -12.60
N HIS A 17 -25.12 -29.25 -12.20
CA HIS A 17 -25.15 -28.06 -13.05
C HIS A 17 -23.75 -27.54 -13.36
N GLN A 18 -22.94 -28.35 -14.05
CA GLN A 18 -21.53 -28.05 -14.32
C GLN A 18 -21.31 -26.74 -15.09
N LEU A 19 -22.22 -26.37 -16.00
CA LEU A 19 -22.16 -25.12 -16.78
C LEU A 19 -22.20 -23.86 -15.90
N ALA A 20 -22.79 -23.91 -14.71
CA ALA A 20 -22.84 -22.78 -13.78
C ALA A 20 -21.48 -22.47 -13.13
N THR A 21 -20.53 -23.39 -13.18
CA THR A 21 -19.19 -23.23 -12.58
C THR A 21 -18.43 -22.05 -13.21
N ILE A 22 -18.53 -21.89 -14.52
CA ILE A 22 -17.82 -20.85 -15.27
C ILE A 22 -18.27 -19.44 -14.83
N PRO A 23 -19.55 -19.05 -14.91
CA PRO A 23 -19.98 -17.72 -14.45
C PRO A 23 -19.79 -17.52 -12.94
N LEU A 24 -19.95 -18.56 -12.10
CA LEU A 24 -19.72 -18.43 -10.66
C LEU A 24 -18.24 -18.12 -10.33
N THR A 25 -17.30 -18.81 -10.99
CA THR A 25 -15.86 -18.58 -10.78
C THR A 25 -15.42 -17.23 -11.32
N LEU A 26 -15.91 -16.83 -12.49
CA LEU A 26 -15.66 -15.49 -13.06
C LEU A 26 -16.21 -14.38 -12.18
N GLY A 27 -17.39 -14.59 -11.56
CA GLY A 27 -17.97 -13.67 -10.58
C GLY A 27 -17.10 -13.50 -9.33
N VAL A 28 -16.52 -14.58 -8.81
CA VAL A 28 -15.54 -14.54 -7.70
C VAL A 28 -14.30 -13.73 -8.07
N VAL A 29 -13.76 -13.94 -9.27
CA VAL A 29 -12.56 -13.21 -9.74
C VAL A 29 -12.85 -11.71 -9.84
N ALA A 30 -13.97 -11.35 -10.49
CA ALA A 30 -14.38 -9.95 -10.62
C ALA A 30 -14.58 -9.28 -9.26
N ALA A 31 -15.26 -9.96 -8.33
CA ALA A 31 -15.46 -9.45 -6.98
C ALA A 31 -14.14 -9.26 -6.22
N GLY A 32 -13.22 -10.21 -6.33
CA GLY A 32 -11.88 -10.13 -5.71
C GLY A 32 -11.03 -8.97 -6.24
N LEU A 33 -11.14 -8.65 -7.52
CA LEU A 33 -10.47 -7.49 -8.13
C LEU A 33 -11.10 -6.16 -7.72
N SER A 34 -12.41 -6.15 -7.47
CA SER A 34 -13.16 -4.96 -7.06
C SER A 34 -13.18 -4.71 -5.54
N ASP A 35 -12.77 -5.69 -4.73
CA ASP A 35 -12.83 -5.61 -3.26
C ASP A 35 -11.85 -4.56 -2.73
N ILE A 36 -12.32 -3.78 -1.76
CA ILE A 36 -11.55 -2.74 -1.11
C ILE A 36 -11.67 -2.93 0.39
N ASP A 37 -10.52 -2.81 1.05
CA ASP A 37 -10.45 -2.73 2.51
C ASP A 37 -10.99 -1.38 3.00
N ASP A 38 -12.31 -1.30 3.10
CA ASP A 38 -13.04 -0.19 3.70
C ASP A 38 -13.65 -0.58 5.05
N ARG A 39 -14.12 0.44 5.79
CA ARG A 39 -14.85 0.26 7.06
C ARG A 39 -16.01 -0.73 6.86
N PHE A 40 -16.29 -1.58 7.83
CA PHE A 40 -17.33 -2.62 7.73
C PHE A 40 -18.67 -2.13 7.15
N SER A 41 -19.25 -1.06 7.71
CA SER A 41 -20.53 -0.52 7.21
C SER A 41 -20.44 0.01 5.78
N VAL A 42 -19.35 0.70 5.44
CA VAL A 42 -19.11 1.25 4.09
C VAL A 42 -18.81 0.13 3.11
N ARG A 43 -18.08 -0.91 3.54
CA ARG A 43 -17.76 -2.09 2.76
C ARG A 43 -19.02 -2.85 2.36
N ILE A 44 -19.97 -3.04 3.28
CA ILE A 44 -21.26 -3.67 2.94
C ILE A 44 -22.00 -2.84 1.88
N MET A 45 -22.06 -1.51 2.04
CA MET A 45 -22.69 -0.65 1.03
C MET A 45 -21.97 -0.73 -0.33
N ASN A 46 -20.63 -0.73 -0.33
CA ASN A 46 -19.83 -0.87 -1.54
C ASN A 46 -20.07 -2.23 -2.22
N LEU A 47 -20.16 -3.33 -1.45
CA LEU A 47 -20.49 -4.65 -1.99
C LEU A 47 -21.88 -4.65 -2.64
N ILE A 48 -22.88 -4.04 -2.00
CA ILE A 48 -24.23 -3.91 -2.57
C ILE A 48 -24.20 -3.12 -3.88
N TYR A 49 -23.52 -1.97 -3.92
CA TYR A 49 -23.37 -1.18 -5.15
C TYR A 49 -22.63 -1.95 -6.25
N THR A 50 -21.62 -2.73 -5.88
CA THR A 50 -20.87 -3.60 -6.80
C THR A 50 -21.78 -4.67 -7.39
N TYR A 51 -22.58 -5.35 -6.57
CA TYR A 51 -23.49 -6.40 -7.03
C TYR A 51 -24.57 -5.86 -7.97
N ILE A 52 -25.13 -4.68 -7.66
CA ILE A 52 -26.09 -4.01 -8.54
C ILE A 52 -25.40 -3.61 -9.85
N GLY A 53 -24.20 -3.04 -9.79
CA GLY A 53 -23.42 -2.67 -10.97
C GLY A 53 -23.08 -3.86 -11.86
N PHE A 54 -22.68 -4.99 -11.26
CA PHE A 54 -22.39 -6.24 -11.96
C PHE A 54 -23.64 -6.79 -12.64
N PHE A 55 -24.77 -6.81 -11.92
CA PHE A 55 -26.03 -7.29 -12.48
C PHE A 55 -26.48 -6.44 -13.66
N ILE A 56 -26.50 -5.11 -13.52
CA ILE A 56 -26.90 -4.18 -14.59
C ILE A 56 -25.97 -4.32 -15.78
N THR A 57 -24.66 -4.40 -15.56
CA THR A 57 -23.68 -4.49 -16.63
C THR A 57 -23.82 -5.81 -17.39
N ALA A 58 -23.90 -6.94 -16.69
CA ALA A 58 -24.09 -8.24 -17.31
C ALA A 58 -25.45 -8.34 -18.05
N ALA A 59 -26.54 -7.90 -17.43
CA ALA A 59 -27.86 -7.89 -18.06
C ALA A 59 -27.89 -7.00 -19.32
N SER A 60 -27.23 -5.83 -19.26
CA SER A 60 -27.13 -4.94 -20.43
C SER A 60 -26.37 -5.59 -21.58
N VAL A 61 -25.28 -6.31 -21.29
CA VAL A 61 -24.53 -7.06 -22.31
C VAL A 61 -25.42 -8.11 -22.96
N GLN A 62 -26.11 -8.93 -22.16
CA GLN A 62 -26.91 -10.04 -22.68
C GLN A 62 -28.15 -9.58 -23.47
N LEU A 63 -28.78 -8.47 -23.07
CA LEU A 63 -29.93 -7.89 -23.77
C LEU A 63 -29.56 -7.16 -25.07
N LEU A 64 -28.40 -6.47 -25.10
CA LEU A 64 -27.96 -5.74 -26.30
C LEU A 64 -27.23 -6.64 -27.30
N PHE A 65 -26.71 -7.80 -26.88
CA PHE A 65 -25.95 -8.71 -27.75
C PHE A 65 -26.62 -9.04 -29.11
N PRO A 66 -27.95 -9.26 -29.19
CA PRO A 66 -28.63 -9.48 -30.48
C PRO A 66 -28.58 -8.29 -31.45
N TYR A 67 -28.30 -7.07 -30.96
CA TYR A 67 -28.31 -5.82 -31.71
C TYR A 67 -26.89 -5.22 -31.80
N PRO A 68 -26.05 -5.67 -32.75
CA PRO A 68 -24.60 -5.37 -32.76
C PRO A 68 -24.27 -3.87 -32.79
N MET A 69 -25.07 -3.04 -33.48
CA MET A 69 -24.84 -1.59 -33.54
C MET A 69 -25.20 -0.89 -32.23
N LEU A 70 -26.30 -1.30 -31.58
CA LEU A 70 -26.70 -0.78 -30.26
C LEU A 70 -25.75 -1.27 -29.17
N PHE A 71 -25.30 -2.53 -29.25
CA PHE A 71 -24.30 -3.09 -28.37
C PHE A 71 -22.98 -2.33 -28.44
N ALA A 72 -22.46 -2.07 -29.65
CA ALA A 72 -21.23 -1.30 -29.84
C ALA A 72 -21.32 0.10 -29.19
N LEU A 73 -22.41 0.84 -29.45
CA LEU A 73 -22.62 2.17 -28.85
C LEU A 73 -22.79 2.09 -27.32
N GLY A 74 -23.55 1.12 -26.83
CA GLY A 74 -23.77 0.89 -25.39
C GLY A 74 -22.48 0.51 -24.66
N LEU A 75 -21.61 -0.29 -25.29
CA LEU A 75 -20.32 -0.68 -24.74
C LEU A 75 -19.38 0.53 -24.64
N ILE A 76 -19.24 1.34 -25.69
CA ILE A 76 -18.43 2.57 -25.65
C ILE A 76 -18.97 3.53 -24.58
N ALA A 77 -20.28 3.77 -24.55
CA ALA A 77 -20.90 4.68 -23.59
C ALA A 77 -20.72 4.19 -22.14
N SER A 78 -20.92 2.90 -21.89
CA SER A 78 -20.72 2.31 -20.55
C SER A 78 -19.24 2.29 -20.15
N CYS A 79 -18.32 2.05 -21.08
CA CYS A 79 -16.88 2.09 -20.80
C CYS A 79 -16.42 3.49 -20.38
N ILE A 80 -16.82 4.51 -21.14
CA ILE A 80 -16.56 5.92 -20.79
C ILE A 80 -17.22 6.26 -19.45
N GLY A 81 -18.48 5.86 -19.26
CA GLY A 81 -19.23 6.10 -18.03
C GLY A 81 -18.56 5.49 -16.80
N TRP A 82 -18.22 4.21 -16.84
CA TRP A 82 -17.57 3.50 -15.74
C TRP A 82 -16.18 4.07 -15.43
N ILE A 83 -15.36 4.34 -16.44
CA ILE A 83 -14.00 4.87 -16.22
C ILE A 83 -14.05 6.28 -15.64
N LEU A 84 -14.98 7.14 -16.10
CA LEU A 84 -15.21 8.45 -15.51
C LEU A 84 -15.73 8.34 -14.07
N LEU A 85 -16.63 7.40 -13.79
CA LEU A 85 -17.10 7.13 -12.43
C LEU A 85 -15.94 6.70 -11.52
N GLY A 86 -14.95 6.00 -12.07
CA GLY A 86 -13.72 5.65 -11.38
C GLY A 86 -12.84 6.85 -10.95
N SER A 87 -12.98 8.00 -11.61
CA SER A 87 -12.21 9.20 -11.27
C SER A 87 -12.67 9.90 -9.98
N LEU A 88 -13.86 9.57 -9.47
CA LEU A 88 -14.39 10.16 -8.23
C LEU A 88 -13.64 9.72 -6.97
N GLY A 89 -12.87 8.63 -7.04
CA GLY A 89 -12.01 8.17 -5.97
C GLY A 89 -11.68 6.69 -6.08
N ARG A 90 -10.71 6.22 -5.28
CA ARG A 90 -10.24 4.83 -5.27
C ARG A 90 -11.37 3.81 -5.15
N ARG A 91 -12.41 4.16 -4.37
CA ARG A 91 -13.61 3.34 -4.17
C ARG A 91 -14.37 3.04 -5.45
N TYR A 92 -14.64 4.08 -6.21
CA TYR A 92 -15.40 3.96 -7.44
C TYR A 92 -14.54 3.38 -8.56
N ALA A 93 -13.23 3.61 -8.54
CA ALA A 93 -12.30 3.08 -9.53
C ALA A 93 -12.31 1.54 -9.58
N THR A 94 -12.26 0.87 -8.44
CA THR A 94 -12.25 -0.61 -8.41
C THR A 94 -13.61 -1.20 -8.76
N ILE A 95 -14.71 -0.56 -8.35
CA ILE A 95 -16.07 -1.00 -8.71
C ILE A 95 -16.26 -0.90 -10.23
N SER A 96 -15.90 0.25 -10.81
CA SER A 96 -15.94 0.47 -12.26
C SER A 96 -15.08 -0.53 -13.02
N TYR A 97 -13.87 -0.80 -12.55
CA TYR A 97 -12.99 -1.82 -13.14
C TYR A 97 -13.62 -3.21 -13.07
N GLY A 98 -14.22 -3.58 -11.94
CA GLY A 98 -14.98 -4.82 -11.79
C GLY A 98 -16.12 -4.91 -12.80
N CYS A 99 -16.90 -3.84 -13.00
CA CYS A 99 -17.98 -3.81 -13.99
C CYS A 99 -17.46 -4.04 -15.42
N LEU A 100 -16.32 -3.44 -15.79
CA LEU A 100 -15.69 -3.67 -17.10
C LEU A 100 -15.22 -5.12 -17.26
N VAL A 101 -14.66 -5.73 -16.22
CA VAL A 101 -14.26 -7.14 -16.26
C VAL A 101 -15.48 -8.05 -16.40
N VAL A 102 -16.57 -7.74 -15.69
CA VAL A 102 -17.84 -8.48 -15.77
C VAL A 102 -18.48 -8.36 -17.15
N SER A 103 -18.37 -7.22 -17.84
CA SER A 103 -18.91 -7.10 -19.20
C SER A 103 -18.22 -8.05 -20.17
N VAL A 104 -16.89 -8.17 -20.08
CA VAL A 104 -16.09 -9.14 -20.87
C VAL A 104 -16.44 -10.58 -20.49
N TYR A 105 -16.54 -10.89 -19.21
CA TYR A 105 -16.93 -12.23 -18.75
C TYR A 105 -18.32 -12.63 -19.19
N THR A 106 -19.24 -11.66 -19.23
CA THR A 106 -20.59 -11.89 -19.73
C THR A 106 -20.54 -12.20 -21.23
N MET A 107 -19.75 -11.43 -21.98
CA MET A 107 -19.55 -11.61 -23.42
C MET A 107 -19.03 -13.02 -23.78
N LEU A 108 -18.08 -13.56 -23.01
CA LEU A 108 -17.56 -14.92 -23.20
C LEU A 108 -18.62 -16.01 -22.99
N GLY A 109 -19.65 -15.73 -22.20
CA GLY A 109 -20.65 -16.71 -21.78
C GLY A 109 -22.05 -16.53 -22.36
N VAL A 110 -22.26 -15.59 -23.30
CA VAL A 110 -23.61 -15.18 -23.75
C VAL A 110 -24.47 -16.35 -24.24
N HIS A 111 -23.86 -17.36 -24.86
CA HIS A 111 -24.55 -18.52 -25.42
C HIS A 111 -24.66 -19.71 -24.45
N LEU A 112 -24.21 -19.59 -23.19
CA LEU A 112 -24.27 -20.70 -22.23
C LEU A 112 -25.67 -20.94 -21.66
N PHE A 113 -26.54 -19.93 -21.65
CA PHE A 113 -27.86 -20.01 -21.03
C PHE A 113 -28.91 -19.30 -21.89
N ASP A 114 -30.08 -19.93 -22.06
CA ASP A 114 -31.17 -19.40 -22.88
C ASP A 114 -31.83 -18.14 -22.28
N GLN A 115 -31.87 -18.04 -20.96
CA GLN A 115 -32.54 -16.95 -20.25
C GLN A 115 -31.54 -15.85 -19.90
N TRP A 116 -31.88 -14.61 -20.25
CA TRP A 116 -31.02 -13.43 -20.11
C TRP A 116 -30.60 -13.09 -18.67
N TYR A 117 -31.30 -13.60 -17.64
CA TYR A 117 -31.02 -13.27 -16.25
C TYR A 117 -30.16 -14.33 -15.53
N ILE A 118 -30.04 -15.54 -16.08
CA ILE A 118 -29.36 -16.66 -15.39
C ILE A 118 -27.87 -16.37 -15.25
N GLN A 119 -27.20 -15.98 -16.33
CA GLN A 119 -25.77 -15.72 -16.31
C GLN A 119 -25.41 -14.50 -15.43
N PRO A 120 -26.10 -13.33 -15.52
CA PRO A 120 -25.94 -12.22 -14.58
C PRO A 120 -26.15 -12.63 -13.13
N ALA A 121 -27.19 -13.41 -12.84
CA ALA A 121 -27.47 -13.88 -11.48
C ALA A 121 -26.35 -14.79 -10.95
N LEU A 122 -25.79 -15.68 -11.78
CA LEU A 122 -24.69 -16.56 -11.40
C LEU A 122 -23.39 -15.78 -11.15
N LEU A 123 -23.08 -14.77 -11.97
CA LEU A 123 -21.95 -13.87 -11.77
C LEU A 123 -22.06 -13.14 -10.42
N VAL A 124 -23.25 -12.59 -10.12
CA VAL A 124 -23.52 -11.90 -8.85
C VAL A 124 -23.52 -12.87 -7.68
N ALA A 125 -24.03 -14.10 -7.84
CA ALA A 125 -23.98 -15.12 -6.80
C ALA A 125 -22.53 -15.52 -6.46
N GLY A 126 -21.67 -15.65 -7.47
CA GLY A 126 -20.24 -15.89 -7.27
C GLY A 126 -19.55 -14.73 -6.54
N ALA A 127 -19.88 -13.50 -6.95
CA ALA A 127 -19.40 -12.29 -6.28
C ALA A 127 -19.86 -12.22 -4.81
N ALA A 128 -21.13 -12.54 -4.55
CA ALA A 128 -21.71 -12.56 -3.21
C ALA A 128 -21.08 -13.64 -2.32
N TRP A 129 -20.79 -14.82 -2.86
CA TRP A 129 -20.07 -15.88 -2.15
C TRP A 129 -18.67 -15.44 -1.71
N TYR A 130 -17.92 -14.82 -2.63
CA TYR A 130 -16.64 -14.21 -2.28
C TYR A 130 -16.79 -13.14 -1.20
N GLY A 131 -17.75 -12.22 -1.37
CA GLY A 131 -18.02 -11.16 -0.41
C GLY A 131 -18.38 -11.69 0.98
N LEU A 132 -19.14 -12.78 1.09
CA LEU A 132 -19.45 -13.44 2.36
C LEU A 132 -18.18 -13.98 3.02
N ILE A 133 -17.36 -14.74 2.30
CA ILE A 133 -16.10 -15.28 2.83
C ILE A 133 -15.16 -14.15 3.26
N ALA A 134 -15.03 -13.11 2.44
CA ALA A 134 -14.16 -11.97 2.69
C ALA A 134 -14.67 -11.13 3.88
N THR A 135 -15.98 -11.07 4.09
CA THR A 135 -16.60 -10.44 5.27
C THR A 135 -16.32 -11.26 6.53
N ILE A 136 -16.54 -12.57 6.49
CA ILE A 136 -16.24 -13.48 7.62
C ILE A 136 -14.75 -13.40 7.99
N SER A 137 -13.85 -13.46 7.01
CA SER A 137 -12.41 -13.33 7.24
C SER A 137 -12.04 -12.00 7.90
N PHE A 138 -12.70 -10.92 7.49
CA PHE A 138 -12.50 -9.60 8.09
C PHE A 138 -12.99 -9.53 9.53
N LEU A 139 -14.14 -10.14 9.85
CA LEU A 139 -14.64 -10.25 11.23
C LEU A 139 -13.72 -11.09 12.13
N LEU A 140 -13.15 -12.18 11.59
CA LEU A 140 -12.26 -13.06 12.35
C LEU A 140 -10.86 -12.44 12.58
N PHE A 141 -10.34 -11.65 11.64
CA PHE A 141 -8.98 -11.10 11.70
C PHE A 141 -8.92 -9.59 11.44
N PRO A 142 -9.61 -8.75 12.24
CA PRO A 142 -9.80 -7.33 11.92
C PRO A 142 -8.50 -6.52 11.91
N VAL A 143 -7.45 -6.91 12.63
CA VAL A 143 -6.20 -6.11 12.78
C VAL A 143 -5.06 -6.59 11.87
N ARG A 144 -5.22 -7.73 11.18
CA ARG A 144 -4.10 -8.43 10.54
C ARG A 144 -3.48 -7.65 9.37
N GLN A 145 -4.29 -7.17 8.43
CA GLN A 145 -3.78 -6.41 7.27
C GLN A 145 -3.00 -5.14 7.67
N LEU A 146 -3.46 -4.44 8.71
CA LEU A 146 -2.77 -3.26 9.21
C LEU A 146 -1.43 -3.63 9.87
N GLN A 147 -1.41 -4.74 10.62
CA GLN A 147 -0.17 -5.27 11.20
C GLN A 147 0.81 -5.68 10.11
N ASP A 148 0.35 -6.35 9.05
CA ASP A 148 1.19 -6.78 7.93
C ASP A 148 1.82 -5.58 7.22
N LYS A 149 1.05 -4.51 6.96
CA LYS A 149 1.58 -3.26 6.38
C LYS A 149 2.57 -2.56 7.32
N LEU A 150 2.27 -2.54 8.62
CA LEU A 150 3.16 -1.96 9.62
C LEU A 150 4.47 -2.74 9.71
N ALA A 151 4.41 -4.06 9.74
CA ALA A 151 5.58 -4.93 9.76
C ALA A 151 6.43 -4.74 8.48
N ALA A 152 5.79 -4.70 7.31
CA ALA A 152 6.46 -4.41 6.04
C ALA A 152 7.16 -3.04 6.04
N SER A 153 6.58 -2.03 6.71
CA SER A 153 7.21 -0.71 6.84
C SER A 153 8.50 -0.75 7.66
N TYR A 154 8.55 -1.56 8.73
CA TYR A 154 9.78 -1.75 9.52
C TYR A 154 10.82 -2.61 8.79
N ALA A 155 10.38 -3.60 8.01
CA ALA A 155 11.27 -4.36 7.14
C ALA A 155 11.97 -3.43 6.12
N SER A 156 11.18 -2.64 5.37
CA SER A 156 11.71 -1.70 4.38
C SER A 156 12.52 -0.56 5.02
N LEU A 157 12.16 -0.11 6.22
CA LEU A 157 12.98 0.84 6.98
C LEU A 157 14.33 0.23 7.36
N GLY A 158 14.35 -1.06 7.72
CA GLY A 158 15.58 -1.80 7.96
C GLY A 158 16.47 -1.85 6.71
N ASP A 159 15.89 -2.20 5.56
CA ASP A 159 16.60 -2.26 4.28
C ASP A 159 17.16 -0.90 3.87
N PHE A 160 16.39 0.17 4.08
CA PHE A 160 16.84 1.55 3.88
C PHE A 160 18.04 1.89 4.78
N LEU A 161 18.01 1.55 6.07
CA LEU A 161 19.13 1.79 6.99
C LEU A 161 20.37 0.96 6.62
N PHE A 162 20.20 -0.27 6.14
CA PHE A 162 21.29 -1.09 5.62
C PHE A 162 21.90 -0.48 4.35
N ALA A 163 21.07 -0.11 3.37
CA ALA A 163 21.52 0.56 2.16
C ALA A 163 22.28 1.86 2.49
N LYS A 164 21.77 2.64 3.45
CA LYS A 164 22.43 3.85 3.93
C LYS A 164 23.75 3.57 4.65
N SER A 165 23.85 2.47 5.39
CA SER A 165 25.08 2.07 6.06
C SER A 165 26.22 1.81 5.08
N ASN A 166 25.93 1.29 3.88
CA ASN A 166 26.93 1.00 2.86
C ASN A 166 27.63 2.28 2.37
N LEU A 167 26.99 3.45 2.40
CA LEU A 167 27.63 4.73 2.01
C LEU A 167 28.80 5.15 2.92
N PHE A 168 28.96 4.51 4.08
CA PHE A 168 30.08 4.75 5.00
C PHE A 168 31.28 3.84 4.75
N ASP A 169 31.21 2.96 3.75
CA ASP A 169 32.32 2.12 3.35
C ASP A 169 33.43 2.96 2.69
N VAL A 170 34.63 2.87 3.26
CA VAL A 170 35.80 3.65 2.89
C VAL A 170 36.47 3.09 1.62
N ASP A 171 36.27 1.80 1.33
CA ASP A 171 36.95 1.09 0.25
C ASP A 171 36.17 1.14 -1.07
N MET A 172 35.10 1.96 -1.15
CA MET A 172 34.25 2.06 -2.34
C MET A 172 34.96 2.73 -3.52
N THR A 173 34.89 2.07 -4.68
CA THR A 173 35.20 2.70 -5.96
C THR A 173 34.11 3.72 -6.34
N PRO A 174 34.40 4.73 -7.19
CA PRO A 174 33.37 5.67 -7.65
C PRO A 174 32.14 5.00 -8.29
N ALA A 175 32.36 3.89 -9.01
CA ALA A 175 31.28 3.10 -9.61
C ALA A 175 30.44 2.39 -8.52
N SER A 176 31.09 1.76 -7.53
CA SER A 176 30.40 1.11 -6.40
C SER A 176 29.61 2.11 -5.55
N TYR A 177 30.16 3.30 -5.33
CA TYR A 177 29.46 4.39 -4.65
C TYR A 177 28.21 4.82 -5.42
N GLN A 178 28.33 5.02 -6.74
CA GLN A 178 27.19 5.39 -7.57
C GLN A 178 26.09 4.33 -7.51
N GLN A 179 26.45 3.04 -7.54
CA GLN A 179 25.50 1.94 -7.35
C GLN A 179 24.84 2.00 -5.97
N SER A 180 25.60 2.18 -4.90
CA SER A 180 25.06 2.28 -3.54
C SER A 180 24.10 3.47 -3.35
N MET A 181 24.35 4.57 -4.06
CA MET A 181 23.45 5.74 -4.06
C MET A 181 22.14 5.46 -4.82
N ILE A 182 22.22 4.71 -5.93
CA ILE A 182 21.04 4.22 -6.66
C ILE A 182 20.23 3.28 -5.77
N ASP A 183 20.89 2.31 -5.13
CA ASP A 183 20.25 1.34 -4.24
C ASP A 183 19.57 2.05 -3.06
N LEU A 184 20.23 3.02 -2.43
CA LEU A 184 19.62 3.84 -1.38
C LEU A 184 18.37 4.58 -1.88
N SER A 185 18.44 5.16 -3.08
CA SER A 185 17.33 5.90 -3.67
C SER A 185 16.14 5.00 -3.99
N LEU A 186 16.39 3.78 -4.47
CA LEU A 186 15.38 2.77 -4.72
C LEU A 186 14.72 2.30 -3.43
N GLU A 187 15.50 1.99 -2.39
CA GLU A 187 14.97 1.59 -1.08
C GLU A 187 14.18 2.72 -0.42
N ASN A 188 14.64 3.97 -0.55
CA ASN A 188 13.88 5.13 -0.08
C ASN A 188 12.54 5.28 -0.83
N GLY A 189 12.54 5.12 -2.15
CA GLY A 189 11.32 5.13 -2.96
C GLY A 189 10.32 4.05 -2.52
N LYS A 190 10.79 2.81 -2.33
CA LYS A 190 9.97 1.70 -1.80
C LYS A 190 9.41 2.04 -0.42
N LEU A 191 10.23 2.52 0.50
CA LEU A 191 9.82 2.87 1.85
C LEU A 191 8.72 3.95 1.86
N ILE A 192 8.88 5.01 1.06
CA ILE A 192 7.88 6.09 0.95
C ILE A 192 6.55 5.53 0.41
N THR A 193 6.56 4.63 -0.57
CA THR A 193 5.32 4.00 -1.06
C THR A 193 4.61 3.19 0.03
N ILE A 194 5.36 2.41 0.81
CA ILE A 194 4.81 1.61 1.92
C ILE A 194 4.27 2.52 3.04
N PHE A 195 4.98 3.61 3.38
CA PHE A 195 4.51 4.59 4.35
C PHE A 195 3.21 5.26 3.93
N ASN A 196 3.09 5.65 2.66
CA ASN A 196 1.84 6.23 2.14
C ASN A 196 0.69 5.22 2.23
N ASP A 197 0.91 3.97 1.84
CA ASP A 197 -0.10 2.91 1.93
C ASP A 197 -0.50 2.59 3.37
N LEU A 198 0.45 2.57 4.29
CA LEU A 198 0.22 2.38 5.73
C LEU A 198 -0.54 3.56 6.33
N LYS A 199 -0.15 4.79 5.98
CA LYS A 199 -0.83 6.02 6.40
C LYS A 199 -2.29 6.00 5.94
N THR A 200 -2.56 5.72 4.67
CA THR A 200 -3.94 5.62 4.17
C THR A 200 -4.74 4.54 4.90
N ALA A 201 -4.15 3.38 5.17
CA ALA A 201 -4.80 2.30 5.93
C ALA A 201 -5.11 2.70 7.38
N LEU A 202 -4.14 3.32 8.07
CA LEU A 202 -4.29 3.82 9.45
C LEU A 202 -5.39 4.87 9.53
N LEU A 203 -5.33 5.86 8.65
CA LEU A 203 -6.28 6.97 8.61
C LEU A 203 -7.69 6.46 8.36
N THR A 204 -7.90 5.58 7.37
CA THR A 204 -9.22 4.99 7.05
C THR A 204 -9.82 4.28 8.27
N ARG A 205 -9.00 3.59 9.06
CA ARG A 205 -9.40 2.87 10.26
C ARG A 205 -9.71 3.80 11.43
N LEU A 206 -8.85 4.79 11.68
CA LEU A 206 -9.04 5.81 12.74
C LEU A 206 -10.38 6.54 12.58
N LYS A 207 -10.76 6.76 11.31
CA LYS A 207 -11.99 7.43 10.87
C LYS A 207 -13.27 6.62 11.19
N GLY A 208 -13.18 5.28 11.21
CA GLY A 208 -14.34 4.38 11.38
C GLY A 208 -14.43 3.71 12.75
N ASP A 209 -13.29 3.49 13.37
CA ASP A 209 -13.15 2.77 14.63
C ASP A 209 -12.66 3.79 15.66
N ARG A 210 -13.60 4.39 16.40
CA ARG A 210 -13.35 5.46 17.40
C ARG A 210 -12.32 5.00 18.44
N GLY A 211 -11.03 5.11 18.11
CA GLY A 211 -9.91 4.98 19.04
C GLY A 211 -9.77 3.64 19.75
N GLN A 212 -9.98 2.50 19.07
CA GLN A 212 -9.57 1.21 19.67
C GLN A 212 -8.07 1.23 20.03
N LYS A 213 -7.73 0.66 21.19
CA LYS A 213 -6.35 0.61 21.71
C LYS A 213 -5.34 0.04 20.70
N GLY A 214 -5.77 -0.92 19.87
CA GLY A 214 -4.94 -1.51 18.81
C GLY A 214 -4.56 -0.53 17.70
N THR A 215 -5.51 0.25 17.19
CA THR A 215 -5.26 1.24 16.14
C THR A 215 -4.35 2.36 16.64
N ARG A 216 -4.52 2.79 17.89
CA ARG A 216 -3.62 3.78 18.53
C ARG A 216 -2.19 3.27 18.67
N ARG A 217 -2.00 1.99 19.03
CA ARG A 217 -0.68 1.35 19.06
C ARG A 217 -0.03 1.34 17.68
N SER A 218 -0.75 0.92 16.64
CA SER A 218 -0.22 0.92 15.27
C SER A 218 0.13 2.33 14.78
N LEU A 219 -0.65 3.34 15.18
CA LEU A 219 -0.37 4.74 14.85
C LEU A 219 0.90 5.26 15.55
N HIS A 220 1.11 4.90 16.82
CA HIS A 220 2.35 5.23 17.53
C HIS A 220 3.58 4.61 16.84
N TYR A 221 3.50 3.34 16.45
CA TYR A 221 4.56 2.66 15.72
C TYR A 221 4.85 3.34 14.38
N TYR A 222 3.80 3.73 13.65
CA TYR A 222 3.96 4.51 12.42
C TYR A 222 4.73 5.82 12.64
N PHE A 223 4.38 6.59 13.68
CA PHE A 223 5.09 7.84 13.97
C PHE A 223 6.55 7.59 14.37
N VAL A 224 6.85 6.52 15.10
CA VAL A 224 8.24 6.16 15.39
C VAL A 224 8.97 5.79 14.10
N ALA A 225 8.40 4.97 13.23
CA ALA A 225 9.02 4.62 11.95
C ALA A 225 9.28 5.85 11.07
N GLN A 226 8.33 6.79 11.02
CA GLN A 226 8.47 8.04 10.29
C GLN A 226 9.57 8.93 10.90
N ASP A 227 9.57 9.14 12.22
CA ASP A 227 10.58 9.96 12.89
C ASP A 227 12.00 9.34 12.71
N ILE A 228 12.12 7.99 12.70
CA ILE A 228 13.39 7.29 12.41
C ILE A 228 13.84 7.58 10.98
N HIS A 229 12.95 7.44 10.00
CA HIS A 229 13.24 7.74 8.60
C HIS A 229 13.68 9.19 8.41
N GLU A 230 12.94 10.15 8.96
CA GLU A 230 13.27 11.58 8.87
C GLU A 230 14.66 11.85 9.44
N ARG A 231 14.98 11.33 10.63
CA ARG A 231 16.30 11.52 11.27
C ARG A 231 17.43 10.84 10.53
N ALA A 232 17.17 9.65 9.99
CA ALA A 232 18.13 8.95 9.17
C ALA A 232 18.40 9.75 7.90
N ASP A 233 17.38 10.27 7.23
CA ASP A 233 17.49 11.02 5.97
C ASP A 233 18.09 12.42 6.13
N SER A 234 17.86 13.08 7.28
CA SER A 234 18.30 14.44 7.62
C SER A 234 19.81 14.74 7.45
N ALA A 235 20.66 13.70 7.36
CA ALA A 235 22.10 13.86 7.17
C ALA A 235 22.46 13.97 5.68
N HIS A 236 22.40 15.20 5.14
CA HIS A 236 22.95 15.54 3.82
C HIS A 236 24.47 15.78 3.91
N ILE A 237 25.21 14.69 4.09
CA ILE A 237 26.68 14.71 4.08
C ILE A 237 27.17 14.18 2.74
N ASP A 238 28.20 14.80 2.19
CA ASP A 238 28.91 14.28 1.02
C ASP A 238 29.79 13.09 1.46
N TYR A 239 29.22 11.88 1.38
CA TYR A 239 29.85 10.64 1.84
C TYR A 239 31.16 10.33 1.10
N GLN A 240 31.32 10.71 -0.18
CA GLN A 240 32.58 10.53 -0.90
C GLN A 240 33.70 11.38 -0.32
N LYS A 241 33.41 12.65 0.00
CA LYS A 241 34.40 13.52 0.67
C LYS A 241 34.70 13.01 2.07
N LEU A 242 33.67 12.58 2.78
CA LEU A 242 33.81 12.04 4.13
C LEU A 242 34.72 10.80 4.14
N ALA A 243 34.54 9.87 3.21
CA ALA A 243 35.37 8.68 3.05
C ALA A 243 36.84 9.02 2.78
N LYS A 244 37.11 10.02 1.93
CA LYS A 244 38.48 10.50 1.65
C LYS A 244 39.14 11.13 2.87
N ILE A 245 38.41 11.97 3.61
CA ILE A 245 38.94 12.67 4.79
C ILE A 245 39.27 11.67 5.91
N PHE A 246 38.38 10.70 6.14
CA PHE A 246 38.51 9.74 7.23
C PHE A 246 39.03 8.37 6.78
N GLN A 247 39.76 8.31 5.66
CA GLN A 247 40.19 7.04 5.06
C GLN A 247 41.00 6.14 6.00
N HIS A 248 41.83 6.75 6.85
CA HIS A 248 42.69 6.04 7.80
C HIS A 248 42.11 5.99 9.22
N SER A 249 40.82 6.32 9.38
CA SER A 249 40.12 6.32 10.66
C SER A 249 39.04 5.25 10.69
N ASP A 250 38.88 4.58 11.82
CA ASP A 250 37.82 3.58 12.03
C ASP A 250 36.43 4.21 12.26
N ILE A 251 36.34 5.55 12.22
CA ILE A 251 35.14 6.29 12.59
C ILE A 251 33.96 5.98 11.67
N LEU A 252 34.19 5.87 10.36
CA LEU A 252 33.13 5.60 9.39
C LEU A 252 32.62 4.17 9.52
N PHE A 253 33.50 3.20 9.77
CA PHE A 253 33.13 1.83 10.08
C PHE A 253 32.24 1.74 11.34
N ARG A 254 32.50 2.56 12.37
CA ARG A 254 31.65 2.61 13.57
C ARG A 254 30.25 3.16 13.27
N PHE A 255 30.14 4.16 12.40
CA PHE A 255 28.85 4.68 11.93
C PHE A 255 28.09 3.65 11.08
N GLN A 256 28.77 3.02 10.12
CA GLN A 256 28.23 1.91 9.32
C GLN A 256 27.66 0.82 10.24
N ARG A 257 28.43 0.38 11.23
CA ARG A 257 28.02 -0.65 12.19
C ARG A 257 26.79 -0.24 13.00
N ILE A 258 26.71 1.02 13.46
CA ILE A 258 25.54 1.50 14.23
C ILE A 258 24.29 1.54 13.36
N LEU A 259 24.39 2.03 12.12
CA LEU A 259 23.27 1.99 11.17
C LEU A 259 22.84 0.55 10.86
N ALA A 260 23.79 -0.37 10.67
CA ALA A 260 23.50 -1.77 10.42
C ALA A 260 22.77 -2.46 11.60
N ILE A 261 23.18 -2.20 12.85
CA ILE A 261 22.45 -2.75 14.01
C ILE A 261 21.06 -2.11 14.18
N GLN A 262 20.89 -0.84 13.81
CA GLN A 262 19.58 -0.18 13.76
C GLN A 262 18.67 -0.79 12.68
N GLY A 263 19.21 -1.03 11.48
CA GLY A 263 18.50 -1.73 10.41
C GLY A 263 18.07 -3.13 10.84
N LYS A 264 18.96 -3.86 11.51
CA LYS A 264 18.63 -5.17 12.10
C LYS A 264 17.52 -5.08 13.15
N ALA A 265 17.56 -4.09 14.04
CA ALA A 265 16.51 -3.86 15.02
C ALA A 265 15.14 -3.59 14.36
N CYS A 266 15.11 -2.86 13.23
CA CYS A 266 13.90 -2.67 12.44
C CYS A 266 13.39 -3.99 11.84
N GLN A 267 14.27 -4.87 11.35
CA GLN A 267 13.86 -6.20 10.89
C GLN A 267 13.37 -7.12 12.02
N GLU A 268 14.01 -7.07 13.20
CA GLU A 268 13.52 -7.79 14.39
C GLU A 268 12.14 -7.27 14.82
N LEU A 269 11.90 -5.96 14.70
CA LEU A 269 10.58 -5.36 14.93
C LEU A 269 9.51 -5.87 13.96
N ASN A 270 9.83 -6.01 12.68
CA ASN A 270 8.94 -6.63 11.69
C ASN A 270 8.49 -8.03 12.16
N GLU A 271 9.43 -8.89 12.55
CA GLU A 271 9.11 -10.23 13.06
C GLU A 271 8.26 -10.19 14.34
N CYS A 272 8.60 -9.30 15.28
CA CYS A 272 7.85 -9.12 16.52
C CYS A 272 6.40 -8.67 16.27
N ILE A 273 6.17 -7.76 15.32
CA ILE A 273 4.84 -7.28 14.94
C ILE A 273 4.01 -8.42 14.33
N LEU A 274 4.58 -9.19 13.41
CA LEU A 274 3.89 -10.33 12.77
C LEU A 274 3.56 -11.43 13.79
N GLN A 275 4.48 -11.73 14.70
CA GLN A 275 4.31 -12.77 15.73
C GLN A 275 3.55 -12.27 16.97
N ARG A 276 3.23 -10.98 17.06
CA ARG A 276 2.61 -10.32 18.22
C ARG A 276 3.39 -10.51 19.53
N LYS A 277 4.72 -10.47 19.43
CA LYS A 277 5.64 -10.52 20.58
C LYS A 277 6.15 -9.11 20.91
N PRO A 278 6.42 -8.81 22.19
CA PRO A 278 7.04 -7.53 22.55
C PRO A 278 8.46 -7.47 22.01
N TYR A 279 8.85 -6.29 21.51
CA TYR A 279 10.22 -6.06 21.07
C TYR A 279 11.17 -5.95 22.26
N ILE A 280 12.33 -6.62 22.18
CA ILE A 280 13.37 -6.58 23.21
C ILE A 280 14.59 -5.88 22.61
N HIS A 281 14.82 -4.65 23.05
CA HIS A 281 15.92 -3.84 22.55
C HIS A 281 17.30 -4.43 22.92
N ASN A 282 18.20 -4.50 21.94
CA ASN A 282 19.49 -5.16 22.09
C ASN A 282 20.48 -4.35 22.95
N LYS A 283 21.00 -4.96 24.03
CA LYS A 283 21.95 -4.32 24.97
C LYS A 283 23.26 -3.86 24.32
N ARG A 284 23.63 -4.41 23.15
CA ARG A 284 24.86 -4.05 22.39
C ARG A 284 24.86 -2.61 21.89
N PHE A 285 23.69 -1.98 21.77
CA PHE A 285 23.56 -0.58 21.33
C PHE A 285 24.33 0.36 22.26
N LYS A 286 24.10 0.24 23.58
CA LYS A 286 24.76 1.09 24.59
C LYS A 286 26.28 1.08 24.44
N GLN A 287 26.89 -0.10 24.31
CA GLN A 287 28.34 -0.22 24.16
C GLN A 287 28.85 0.35 22.83
N SER A 288 28.12 0.11 21.73
CA SER A 288 28.50 0.59 20.40
C SER A 288 28.47 2.13 20.32
N PHE A 289 27.43 2.75 20.90
CA PHE A 289 27.31 4.21 20.99
C PHE A 289 28.38 4.84 21.87
N GLU A 290 28.69 4.24 23.03
CA GLU A 290 29.74 4.76 23.91
C GLU A 290 31.13 4.69 23.26
N ASN A 291 31.40 3.58 22.57
CA ASN A 291 32.64 3.43 21.80
C ASN A 291 32.75 4.46 20.66
N LEU A 292 31.65 4.73 19.93
CA LEU A 292 31.64 5.78 18.92
C LEU A 292 31.85 7.17 19.53
N ARG A 293 31.21 7.46 20.67
CA ARG A 293 31.36 8.74 21.38
C ARG A 293 32.81 9.00 21.77
N LEU A 294 33.50 7.99 22.31
CA LEU A 294 34.92 8.11 22.69
C LEU A 294 35.80 8.38 21.47
N SER A 295 35.58 7.68 20.36
CA SER A 295 36.28 7.94 19.10
C SER A 295 36.05 9.36 18.58
N LEU A 296 34.81 9.87 18.64
CA LEU A 296 34.50 11.24 18.21
C LEU A 296 35.15 12.31 19.08
N VAL A 297 35.19 12.12 20.40
CA VAL A 297 35.86 13.05 21.31
C VAL A 297 37.36 13.08 21.03
N LYS A 298 38.00 11.91 20.92
CA LYS A 298 39.42 11.83 20.57
C LYS A 298 39.72 12.52 19.24
N LEU A 299 38.89 12.28 18.23
CA LEU A 299 39.06 12.85 16.90
C LEU A 299 38.91 14.38 16.86
N ARG A 300 38.13 14.95 17.78
CA ARG A 300 38.04 16.40 17.99
C ARG A 300 39.29 16.97 18.68
N ASP A 301 39.82 16.23 19.65
CA ASP A 301 40.93 16.68 20.50
C ASP A 301 42.28 16.56 19.76
N ASP A 302 42.43 15.61 18.82
CA ASP A 302 43.63 15.44 17.98
C ASP A 302 43.88 16.63 17.01
N GLN A 303 42.91 17.55 16.81
CA GLN A 303 42.96 18.75 15.94
C GLN A 303 43.45 18.55 14.49
N GLN A 304 43.60 17.31 14.04
CA GLN A 304 44.10 16.96 12.71
C GLN A 304 43.07 17.21 11.60
N TYR A 305 41.78 17.20 11.94
CA TYR A 305 40.68 17.31 10.99
C TYR A 305 39.95 18.65 11.14
N ASP A 306 39.44 19.17 10.03
CA ASP A 306 38.60 20.38 10.03
C ASP A 306 37.35 20.16 10.91
N LEU A 307 37.13 21.12 11.81
CA LEU A 307 36.07 21.11 12.81
C LEU A 307 34.67 20.99 12.17
N LEU A 308 34.51 21.45 10.92
CA LEU A 308 33.25 21.33 10.18
C LEU A 308 32.83 19.86 10.00
N TRP A 309 33.75 18.99 9.59
CA TRP A 309 33.46 17.57 9.39
C TRP A 309 33.28 16.83 10.71
N VAL A 310 34.06 17.16 11.72
CA VAL A 310 33.90 16.62 13.07
C VAL A 310 32.52 16.97 13.63
N ASN A 311 32.08 18.22 13.48
CA ASN A 311 30.75 18.66 13.89
C ASN A 311 29.62 17.96 13.11
N ALA A 312 29.81 17.69 11.81
CA ALA A 312 28.87 16.90 11.02
C ALA A 312 28.75 15.45 11.55
N LEU A 313 29.86 14.81 11.92
CA LEU A 313 29.84 13.49 12.55
C LEU A 313 29.15 13.52 13.93
N PHE A 314 29.36 14.56 14.74
CA PHE A 314 28.61 14.73 16.00
C PHE A 314 27.11 14.91 15.76
N ALA A 315 26.70 15.65 14.72
CA ALA A 315 25.30 15.77 14.35
C ALA A 315 24.71 14.41 13.96
N LEU A 316 25.45 13.63 13.17
CA LEU A 316 25.03 12.29 12.78
C LEU A 316 24.92 11.35 13.99
N TYR A 317 25.89 11.38 14.90
CA TYR A 317 25.83 10.64 16.17
C TYR A 317 24.58 10.98 16.98
N ARG A 318 24.21 12.28 17.08
CA ARG A 318 22.98 12.70 17.77
C ARG A 318 21.73 12.14 17.09
N ASN A 319 21.67 12.17 15.76
CA ASN A 319 20.54 11.60 15.01
C ASN A 319 20.41 10.08 15.27
N LEU A 320 21.51 9.34 15.17
CA LEU A 320 21.51 7.89 15.43
C LEU A 320 21.14 7.58 16.88
N LYS A 321 21.61 8.36 17.87
CA LYS A 321 21.23 8.18 19.28
C LYS A 321 19.74 8.47 19.52
N SER A 322 19.16 9.39 18.75
CA SER A 322 17.74 9.69 18.80
C SER A 322 16.89 8.56 18.20
N ILE A 323 17.39 7.90 17.15
CA ILE A 323 16.78 6.67 16.61
C ILE A 323 16.83 5.55 17.66
N ASP A 324 17.96 5.37 18.33
CA ASP A 324 18.13 4.39 19.41
C ASP A 324 17.11 4.60 20.55
N SER A 325 16.94 5.84 21.01
CA SER A 325 15.97 6.13 22.07
C SER A 325 14.53 5.84 21.64
N GLN A 326 14.18 6.09 20.37
CA GLN A 326 12.87 5.73 19.83
C GLN A 326 12.64 4.23 19.78
N LEU A 327 13.64 3.45 19.36
CA LEU A 327 13.56 1.99 19.35
C LEU A 327 13.49 1.41 20.77
N LEU A 328 14.18 2.00 21.74
CA LEU A 328 14.18 1.58 23.13
C LEU A 328 12.84 1.85 23.83
N ASN A 329 12.25 3.03 23.58
CA ASN A 329 11.04 3.47 24.26
C ASN A 329 9.74 3.00 23.58
N LEU A 330 9.83 2.31 22.44
CA LEU A 330 8.70 1.90 21.60
C LEU A 330 7.61 1.11 22.36
N GLU A 331 7.98 0.28 23.34
CA GLU A 331 7.02 -0.48 24.16
C GLU A 331 6.62 0.25 25.45
N THR A 332 7.42 1.22 25.90
CA THR A 332 7.22 1.96 27.17
C THR A 332 6.33 3.19 26.96
N GLU A 333 6.37 3.83 25.79
CA GLU A 333 5.63 5.07 25.47
C GLU A 333 4.15 4.84 25.08
N GLN A 334 3.47 3.88 25.69
CA GLN A 334 2.03 3.62 25.43
C GLN A 334 1.10 4.75 25.91
N HIS A 335 1.60 5.76 26.63
CA HIS A 335 0.76 6.74 27.32
C HIS A 335 0.84 8.21 26.87
N ILE A 336 1.71 8.61 25.93
CA ILE A 336 1.89 10.04 25.61
C ILE A 336 2.01 10.26 24.11
N GLN A 337 0.88 10.47 23.43
CA GLN A 337 0.80 11.31 22.21
C GLN A 337 -0.67 11.62 21.85
N SER A 338 -1.44 12.09 22.83
CA SER A 338 -2.80 12.66 22.61
C SER A 338 -2.82 13.64 21.44
N ASP A 339 -1.77 14.46 21.31
CA ASP A 339 -1.79 15.62 20.43
C ASP A 339 -1.45 15.26 18.97
N LYS A 340 -0.50 14.34 18.72
CA LYS A 340 -0.26 13.82 17.36
C LYS A 340 -1.47 13.04 16.84
N VAL A 341 -2.17 12.29 17.71
CA VAL A 341 -3.41 11.60 17.34
C VAL A 341 -4.52 12.60 17.00
N LYS A 342 -4.72 13.64 17.83
CA LYS A 342 -5.69 14.72 17.54
C LYS A 342 -5.36 15.47 16.24
N GLN A 343 -4.08 15.69 15.95
CA GLN A 343 -3.65 16.37 14.72
C GLN A 343 -3.92 15.52 13.48
N ALA A 344 -3.67 14.20 13.54
CA ALA A 344 -4.06 13.26 12.49
C ALA A 344 -5.59 13.23 12.30
N GLU A 345 -6.37 13.23 13.38
CA GLU A 345 -7.84 13.32 13.33
C GLU A 345 -8.32 14.65 12.71
N ASN A 346 -7.61 15.77 12.92
CA ASN A 346 -7.96 17.06 12.34
C ASN A 346 -7.63 17.16 10.85
N GLN A 347 -6.46 16.67 10.41
CA GLN A 347 -6.12 16.58 8.98
C GLN A 347 -7.14 15.71 8.22
N LEU A 348 -7.71 14.70 8.89
CA LEU A 348 -8.72 13.81 8.32
C LEU A 348 -10.09 14.46 8.06
N LYS A 349 -10.44 15.53 8.81
CA LYS A 349 -11.70 16.26 8.62
C LYS A 349 -11.69 17.12 7.36
N ASP A 350 -10.52 17.51 6.87
CA ASP A 350 -10.41 18.37 5.69
C ASP A 350 -10.40 17.61 4.37
N ASP A 351 -10.11 16.30 4.39
CA ASP A 351 -10.00 15.45 3.19
C ASP A 351 -11.33 14.78 2.77
N ASP A 352 -12.42 15.06 3.47
CA ASP A 352 -13.76 14.60 3.05
C ASP A 352 -14.32 15.50 1.92
N LEU A 353 -14.91 14.89 0.90
CA LEU A 353 -15.62 15.58 -0.20
C LEU A 353 -16.68 16.54 0.38
N LYS A 354 -16.49 17.85 0.23
CA LYS A 354 -17.43 18.86 0.73
C LYS A 354 -18.51 19.11 -0.34
N GLY A 355 -19.37 18.11 -0.52
CA GLY A 355 -20.64 18.23 -1.25
C GLY A 355 -20.59 17.97 -2.77
N TRP A 356 -21.77 18.09 -3.40
CA TRP A 356 -22.03 17.77 -4.81
C TRP A 356 -21.22 18.61 -5.81
N ASN A 357 -20.77 19.81 -5.43
CA ASN A 357 -19.97 20.67 -6.28
C ASN A 357 -18.54 20.13 -6.50
N ASP A 358 -17.92 19.51 -5.49
CA ASP A 358 -16.60 18.88 -5.64
C ASP A 358 -16.63 17.69 -6.60
N ILE A 359 -17.75 16.96 -6.62
CA ILE A 359 -17.98 15.83 -7.53
C ILE A 359 -18.04 16.34 -8.98
N VAL A 360 -18.82 17.39 -9.24
CA VAL A 360 -18.96 17.96 -10.59
C VAL A 360 -17.64 18.55 -11.08
N VAL A 361 -16.87 19.23 -10.21
CA VAL A 361 -15.57 19.82 -10.56
C VAL A 361 -14.55 18.73 -10.92
N ARG A 362 -14.46 17.65 -10.14
CA ARG A 362 -13.53 16.53 -10.43
C ARG A 362 -13.92 15.76 -11.68
N ILE A 363 -15.21 15.55 -11.93
CA ILE A 363 -15.69 14.93 -13.18
C ILE A 363 -15.34 15.82 -14.38
N LYS A 364 -15.59 17.13 -14.28
CA LYS A 364 -15.34 18.09 -15.37
C LYS A 364 -13.84 18.24 -15.69
N GLN A 365 -12.96 18.18 -14.69
CA GLN A 365 -11.50 18.22 -14.88
C GLN A 365 -10.97 16.98 -15.60
N ASN A 366 -11.56 15.81 -15.35
CA ASN A 366 -11.18 14.56 -16.00
C ASN A 366 -11.86 14.32 -17.37
N LEU A 367 -12.76 15.21 -17.79
CA LEU A 367 -13.49 15.17 -19.07
C LEU A 367 -12.77 15.93 -20.20
N THR A 368 -11.44 16.03 -20.12
CA THR A 368 -10.61 16.72 -21.10
C THR A 368 -9.71 15.73 -21.85
N PRO A 369 -9.48 15.92 -23.17
CA PRO A 369 -8.68 15.01 -24.00
C PRO A 369 -7.19 14.91 -23.58
N GLU A 370 -6.73 15.81 -22.70
CA GLU A 370 -5.40 15.74 -22.09
C GLU A 370 -5.30 14.77 -20.89
N SER A 371 -6.43 14.37 -20.30
CA SER A 371 -6.45 13.47 -19.16
C SER A 371 -5.97 12.06 -19.55
N VAL A 372 -5.03 11.53 -18.76
CA VAL A 372 -4.52 10.15 -18.88
C VAL A 372 -5.66 9.14 -18.78
N LEU A 373 -6.67 9.41 -17.94
CA LEU A 373 -7.84 8.55 -17.74
C LEU A 373 -8.74 8.51 -18.97
N PHE A 374 -8.97 9.66 -19.62
CA PHE A 374 -9.77 9.74 -20.83
C PHE A 374 -9.11 9.00 -22.00
N ARG A 375 -7.79 9.17 -22.18
CA ARG A 375 -7.02 8.41 -23.19
C ARG A 375 -7.04 6.90 -22.92
N HIS A 376 -6.94 6.50 -21.66
CA HIS A 376 -7.05 5.10 -21.28
C HIS A 376 -8.45 4.56 -21.57
N ALA A 377 -9.52 5.32 -21.28
CA ALA A 377 -10.89 4.94 -21.56
C ALA A 377 -11.16 4.70 -23.05
N ILE A 378 -10.67 5.58 -23.91
CA ILE A 378 -10.77 5.42 -25.36
C ILE A 378 -10.01 4.17 -25.82
N ARG A 379 -8.78 3.95 -25.33
CA ARG A 379 -7.98 2.77 -25.70
C ARG A 379 -8.69 1.47 -25.33
N VAL A 380 -9.20 1.38 -24.10
CA VAL A 380 -9.94 0.19 -23.63
C VAL A 380 -11.23 0.00 -24.41
N SER A 381 -11.97 1.08 -24.71
CA SER A 381 -13.19 1.01 -25.53
C SER A 381 -12.92 0.49 -26.94
N ILE A 382 -11.82 0.92 -27.58
CA ILE A 382 -11.41 0.44 -28.91
C ILE A 382 -11.04 -1.04 -28.86
N VAL A 383 -10.30 -1.49 -27.85
CA VAL A 383 -9.92 -2.91 -27.70
C VAL A 383 -11.17 -3.78 -27.54
N LEU A 384 -12.11 -3.38 -26.68
CA LEU A 384 -13.36 -4.12 -26.48
C LEU A 384 -14.23 -4.15 -27.75
N LEU A 385 -14.20 -3.09 -28.55
CA LEU A 385 -14.85 -3.05 -29.86
C LEU A 385 -14.21 -4.05 -30.84
N LEU A 386 -12.88 -4.15 -30.86
CA LEU A 386 -12.17 -5.09 -31.72
C LEU A 386 -12.41 -6.54 -31.28
N ASP A 387 -12.43 -6.81 -29.97
CA ASP A 387 -12.80 -8.12 -29.43
C ASP A 387 -14.22 -8.52 -29.87
N MET A 388 -15.17 -7.58 -29.90
CA MET A 388 -16.51 -7.83 -30.45
C MET A 388 -16.48 -8.26 -31.92
N TYR A 389 -15.67 -7.61 -32.75
CA TYR A 389 -15.56 -8.00 -34.16
C TYR A 389 -14.88 -9.38 -34.34
N LEU A 390 -14.05 -9.80 -33.39
CA LEU A 390 -13.38 -11.11 -33.40
C LEU A 390 -14.26 -12.26 -32.89
N PHE A 391 -15.20 -11.99 -31.98
CA PHE A 391 -16.10 -12.99 -31.37
C PHE A 391 -17.46 -13.14 -32.10
N LYS A 392 -17.67 -12.40 -33.18
CA LYS A 392 -18.80 -12.56 -34.09
C LYS A 392 -18.49 -13.62 -35.13
#